data_AF-A0A1B7N1V1-F1
#
_entry.id   AF-A0A1B7N1V1-F1
#
_cell.length_a   1.000
_cell.length_b   1.000
_cell.length_c   1.000
_cell.angle_alpha   90.00
_cell.angle_beta   90.00
_cell.angle_gamma   90.00
#
_symmetry.space_group_name_H-M   'P 1'
#
loop_
_entity.id
_entity.type
_entity.pdbx_description
1 polymer ?
#
loop_
_entity_poly.entity_id
_entity_poly.type
_entity_poly.pdbx_seq_one_letter_code
_entity_poly.pdbx_strand_id
1 'polypeptide(L)'
;MRHVHICLLPAEILLVIFTIIREEPRTHDSLKQKTIAALARTCRTFKEPALDVLWKNINGIKPLLSFLPEGVVTETVDRQLTLRRPLFTAEWKLFTQYARRIHSLAIDHCMLDKITDQVVEALVSTPSSALLPNLRRLQ
;
A
#
# COMPACT_ATOMS: atom_id res chain seq x y z
N MET A 1 -32.91 17.85 -14.51
CA MET A 1 -31.95 17.69 -13.40
C MET A 1 -30.67 17.11 -13.97
N ARG A 2 -29.56 17.87 -13.96
CA ARG A 2 -28.28 17.39 -14.50
C ARG A 2 -27.65 16.43 -13.51
N HIS A 3 -27.51 15.16 -13.89
CA HIS A 3 -26.71 14.19 -13.15
C HIS A 3 -25.26 14.69 -13.10
N VAL A 4 -24.83 15.19 -11.94
CA VAL A 4 -23.42 15.47 -11.69
C VAL A 4 -22.74 14.12 -11.56
N HIS A 5 -22.12 13.65 -12.64
CA HIS A 5 -21.25 12.49 -12.58
C HIS A 5 -20.02 12.87 -11.76
N ILE A 6 -19.99 12.45 -10.49
CA ILE A 6 -18.84 12.58 -9.58
C ILE A 6 -17.54 12.06 -10.24
N CYS A 7 -17.66 11.16 -11.22
CA CYS A 7 -16.57 10.64 -12.04
C CYS A 7 -15.92 11.66 -13.01
N LEU A 8 -16.44 12.88 -13.13
CA LEU A 8 -15.89 13.98 -13.94
C LEU A 8 -15.15 15.03 -13.09
N LEU A 9 -15.06 14.83 -11.78
CA LEU A 9 -14.29 15.72 -10.92
C LEU A 9 -12.79 15.64 -11.27
N PRO A 10 -12.06 16.77 -11.23
CA PRO A 10 -10.61 16.76 -11.32
C PRO A 10 -10.00 15.83 -10.26
N ALA A 11 -8.87 15.19 -10.59
CA ALA A 11 -8.24 14.21 -9.70
C ALA A 11 -7.84 14.81 -8.34
N GLU A 12 -7.57 16.12 -8.30
CA GLU A 12 -7.27 16.86 -7.06
C GLU A 12 -8.46 16.85 -6.10
N ILE A 13 -9.68 17.02 -6.62
CA ILE A 13 -10.89 17.02 -5.80
C ILE A 13 -11.15 15.61 -5.24
N LEU A 14 -10.94 14.57 -6.05
CA LEU A 14 -11.04 13.18 -5.60
C LEU A 14 -10.02 12.87 -4.51
N LEU A 15 -8.77 13.30 -4.68
CA LEU A 15 -7.72 13.17 -3.66
C LEU A 15 -8.13 13.83 -2.34
N VAL A 16 -8.69 15.05 -2.38
CA VAL A 16 -9.16 15.75 -1.18
C VAL A 16 -10.29 14.99 -0.50
N ILE A 17 -11.31 14.56 -1.25
CA ILE A 17 -12.44 13.79 -0.70
C ILE A 17 -11.95 12.50 -0.04
N PHE A 18 -11.09 11.74 -0.73
CA PHE A 18 -10.56 10.48 -0.21
C PHE A 18 -9.67 10.69 1.02
N THR A 19 -8.90 11.79 1.05
CA THR A 19 -8.09 12.16 2.23
C THR A 19 -8.98 12.47 3.42
N ILE A 20 -10.07 13.23 3.24
CA ILE A 20 -11.04 13.52 4.31
C ILE A 20 -11.64 12.22 4.85
N ILE A 21 -12.04 11.29 3.98
CA ILE A 21 -12.56 9.98 4.39
C ILE A 21 -11.52 9.19 5.20
N ARG A 22 -10.24 9.25 4.81
CA ARG A 22 -9.15 8.55 5.50
C ARG A 22 -8.79 9.18 6.84
N GLU A 23 -9.00 10.48 7.01
CA GLU A 23 -8.66 11.22 8.21
C GLU A 23 -9.83 11.35 9.21
N GLU A 24 -11.04 10.92 8.85
CA GLU A 24 -12.27 11.03 9.67
C GLU A 24 -12.12 10.46 11.10
N PRO A 25 -12.02 11.29 12.15
CA PRO A 25 -11.62 10.82 13.49
C PRO A 25 -12.60 9.83 14.13
N ARG A 26 -13.89 9.87 13.74
CA ARG A 26 -14.93 9.04 14.36
C ARG A 26 -15.05 7.63 13.78
N THR A 27 -14.28 7.32 12.73
CA THR A 27 -14.37 6.03 12.04
C THR A 27 -13.19 5.13 12.39
N HIS A 28 -13.43 3.83 12.52
CA HIS A 28 -12.37 2.85 12.76
C HIS A 28 -11.41 2.74 11.55
N ASP A 29 -10.09 2.70 11.77
CA ASP A 29 -9.10 2.75 10.67
C ASP A 29 -9.30 1.63 9.64
N SER A 30 -9.62 0.42 10.10
CA SER A 30 -9.91 -0.71 9.19
C SER A 30 -11.11 -0.46 8.27
N LEU A 31 -12.12 0.27 8.74
CA LEU A 31 -13.29 0.62 7.93
C LEU A 31 -12.92 1.68 6.88
N LYS A 32 -12.13 2.68 7.27
CA LYS A 32 -11.62 3.69 6.32
C LYS A 32 -10.80 3.04 5.21
N GLN A 33 -9.87 2.16 5.57
CA GLN A 33 -9.06 1.42 4.59
C GLN A 33 -9.93 0.63 3.63
N LYS A 34 -10.93 -0.11 4.14
CA LYS A 34 -11.88 -0.85 3.31
C LYS A 34 -12.67 0.06 2.36
N THR A 35 -13.11 1.22 2.84
CA THR A 35 -13.83 2.22 2.04
C THR A 35 -12.95 2.76 0.91
N ILE A 36 -11.71 3.19 1.20
CA ILE A 36 -10.79 3.68 0.17
C ILE A 36 -10.44 2.55 -0.83
N ALA A 37 -10.21 1.34 -0.35
CA ALA A 37 -9.96 0.19 -1.23
C ALA A 37 -11.16 -0.12 -2.13
N ALA A 38 -12.40 0.02 -1.61
CA ALA A 38 -13.61 -0.11 -2.41
C ALA A 38 -13.68 0.98 -3.49
N LEU A 39 -13.43 2.25 -3.11
CA LEU A 39 -13.39 3.39 -4.03
C LEU A 39 -12.40 3.16 -5.18
N ALA A 40 -11.21 2.65 -4.88
CA ALA A 40 -10.19 2.32 -5.89
C ALA A 40 -10.65 1.29 -6.93
N ARG A 41 -11.64 0.45 -6.59
CA ARG A 41 -12.19 -0.59 -7.47
C ARG A 41 -13.47 -0.18 -8.20
N THR A 42 -14.05 0.98 -7.89
CA THR A 42 -15.35 1.40 -8.48
C THR A 42 -15.22 1.79 -9.95
N CYS A 43 -14.29 2.69 -10.29
CA CYS A 43 -14.09 3.19 -11.65
C CYS A 43 -12.64 3.60 -11.91
N ARG A 44 -12.29 3.74 -13.19
CA ARG A 44 -10.93 4.11 -13.63
C ARG A 44 -10.50 5.48 -13.08
N THR A 45 -11.41 6.45 -13.01
CA THR A 45 -11.12 7.79 -12.48
C THR A 45 -10.74 7.75 -10.99
N PHE A 46 -11.39 6.88 -10.21
CA PHE A 46 -11.17 6.81 -8.76
C PHE A 46 -9.93 6.00 -8.40
N LYS A 47 -9.52 5.07 -9.28
CA LYS A 47 -8.45 4.12 -9.03
C LYS A 47 -7.17 4.79 -8.53
N GLU A 48 -6.61 5.71 -9.32
CA GLU A 48 -5.30 6.29 -9.00
C GLU A 48 -5.35 7.17 -7.74
N PRO A 49 -6.29 8.13 -7.59
CA PRO A 49 -6.41 8.94 -6.37
C PRO A 49 -6.66 8.11 -5.11
N ALA A 50 -7.51 7.08 -5.20
CA ALA A 50 -7.82 6.23 -4.05
C ALA A 50 -6.62 5.36 -3.66
N LEU A 51 -5.87 4.83 -4.63
CA LEU A 51 -4.63 4.09 -4.33
C LEU A 51 -3.57 5.00 -3.71
N ASP A 52 -3.44 6.25 -4.17
CA ASP A 52 -2.54 7.21 -3.53
C ASP A 52 -2.87 7.40 -2.05
N VAL A 53 -4.15 7.63 -1.72
CA VAL A 53 -4.58 7.80 -0.32
C VAL A 53 -4.48 6.49 0.47
N LEU A 54 -4.77 5.34 -0.14
CA LEU A 54 -4.72 4.04 0.53
C LEU A 54 -3.31 3.71 1.02
N TRP A 55 -2.31 3.94 0.15
CA TRP A 55 -0.91 3.57 0.34
C TRP A 55 -0.05 4.69 0.95
N LYS A 56 -0.56 5.94 1.05
CA LYS A 56 0.18 7.09 1.57
C LYS A 56 0.85 6.84 2.92
N ASN A 57 0.10 6.24 3.85
CA ASN A 57 0.55 5.94 5.21
C ASN A 57 0.30 4.45 5.48
N ILE A 58 1.38 3.69 5.65
CA ILE A 58 1.30 2.25 5.92
C ILE A 58 1.95 1.91 7.27
N ASN A 59 1.40 0.89 7.92
CA ASN A 59 1.89 0.38 9.20
C ASN A 59 2.48 -1.02 8.96
N GLY A 60 3.77 -1.16 9.26
CA GLY A 60 4.54 -2.38 9.08
C GLY A 60 4.84 -2.71 7.61
N ILE A 61 5.59 -3.80 7.42
CA ILE A 61 6.04 -4.27 6.10
C ILE A 61 5.01 -5.20 5.44
N LYS A 62 4.10 -5.81 6.21
CA LYS A 62 3.08 -6.72 5.68
C LYS A 62 2.27 -6.17 4.49
N PRO A 63 1.80 -4.90 4.50
CA PRO A 63 1.12 -4.33 3.34
C PRO A 63 1.97 -4.33 2.06
N LEU A 64 3.29 -4.12 2.18
CA LEU A 64 4.24 -4.13 1.06
C LEU A 64 4.38 -5.50 0.38
N LEU A 65 4.00 -6.57 1.08
CA LEU A 65 4.11 -7.93 0.57
C LEU A 65 2.74 -8.47 0.13
N SER A 66 1.67 -7.94 0.70
CA SER A 66 0.30 -8.48 0.53
C SER A 66 -0.29 -8.30 -0.87
N PHE A 67 0.29 -7.45 -1.72
CA PHE A 67 -0.15 -7.29 -3.13
C PHE A 67 0.58 -8.22 -4.10
N LEU A 68 1.61 -8.93 -3.65
CA LEU A 68 2.35 -9.85 -4.50
C LEU A 68 1.45 -11.05 -4.88
N PRO A 69 1.66 -11.65 -6.07
CA PRO A 69 0.87 -12.80 -6.52
C PRO A 69 0.85 -13.95 -5.52
N GLU A 70 -0.25 -14.71 -5.54
CA GLU A 70 -0.40 -15.91 -4.73
C GLU A 70 0.73 -16.90 -5.04
N GLY A 71 1.36 -17.43 -3.99
CA GLY A 71 2.52 -18.32 -4.10
C GLY A 71 3.89 -17.63 -4.07
N VAL A 72 3.95 -16.29 -4.05
CA VAL A 72 5.20 -15.56 -3.80
C VAL A 72 5.49 -15.43 -2.31
N VAL A 73 4.47 -14.98 -1.57
CA VAL A 73 4.53 -14.79 -0.12
C VAL A 73 3.79 -15.94 0.55
N THR A 74 4.38 -16.49 1.61
CA THR A 74 3.76 -17.52 2.45
C THR A 74 3.99 -17.19 3.90
N GLU A 75 3.18 -17.78 4.77
CA GLU A 75 3.34 -17.67 6.21
C GLU A 75 4.10 -18.90 6.75
N THR A 76 5.06 -18.67 7.64
CA THR A 76 5.79 -19.72 8.37
C THR A 76 4.93 -20.28 9.50
N VAL A 77 5.40 -21.35 10.15
CA VAL A 77 4.76 -21.92 11.35
C VAL A 77 4.64 -20.86 12.47
N ASP A 78 5.63 -19.96 12.55
CA ASP A 78 5.70 -18.87 13.54
C ASP A 78 4.91 -17.62 13.14
N ARG A 79 4.03 -17.72 12.12
CA ARG A 79 3.23 -16.60 11.60
C ARG A 79 4.04 -15.43 11.01
N GLN A 80 5.25 -15.73 10.53
CA GLN A 80 6.08 -14.76 9.82
C GLN A 80 5.83 -14.85 8.32
N LEU A 81 5.81 -13.70 7.64
CA LEU A 81 5.78 -13.67 6.19
C LEU A 81 7.17 -13.98 5.65
N THR A 82 7.23 -14.91 4.70
CA THR A 82 8.44 -15.29 3.99
C THR A 82 8.21 -15.37 2.49
N LEU A 83 9.29 -15.25 1.72
CA LEU A 83 9.26 -15.44 0.27
C LEU A 83 9.50 -16.91 -0.07
N ARG A 84 8.60 -17.52 -0.85
CA ARG A 84 8.80 -18.89 -1.36
C ARG A 84 9.88 -18.97 -2.42
N ARG A 85 10.09 -17.87 -3.13
CA ARG A 85 11.10 -17.71 -4.18
C ARG A 85 11.50 -16.24 -4.31
N PRO A 86 12.64 -15.94 -4.96
CA PRO A 86 12.99 -14.57 -5.30
C PRO A 86 11.91 -13.88 -6.15
N LEU A 87 11.79 -12.57 -5.98
CA LEU A 87 10.92 -11.73 -6.81
C LEU A 87 11.48 -11.58 -8.22
N PHE A 88 10.63 -11.80 -9.21
CA PHE A 88 10.95 -11.56 -10.61
C PHE A 88 10.84 -10.07 -10.96
N THR A 89 11.40 -9.69 -12.11
CA THR A 89 11.39 -8.30 -12.59
C THR A 89 9.98 -7.70 -12.66
N ALA A 90 8.97 -8.49 -13.03
CA ALA A 90 7.57 -8.02 -13.07
C ALA A 90 7.02 -7.69 -11.67
N GLU A 91 7.37 -8.47 -10.66
CA GLU A 91 6.95 -8.28 -9.27
C GLU A 91 7.66 -7.09 -8.66
N TRP A 92 8.96 -6.91 -8.97
CA TRP A 92 9.70 -5.70 -8.60
C TRP A 92 9.12 -4.43 -9.25
N LYS A 93 8.66 -4.50 -10.50
CA LYS A 93 7.97 -3.37 -11.15
C LYS A 93 6.66 -3.03 -10.44
N LEU A 94 5.85 -4.03 -10.09
CA LEU A 94 4.62 -3.84 -9.30
C LEU A 94 4.94 -3.25 -7.93
N PHE A 95 5.95 -3.77 -7.26
CA PHE A 95 6.42 -3.26 -5.97
C PHE A 95 6.78 -1.78 -6.08
N THR A 96 7.59 -1.42 -7.06
CA THR A 96 8.02 -0.03 -7.28
C THR A 96 6.83 0.88 -7.61
N GLN A 97 5.79 0.38 -8.25
CA GLN A 97 4.57 1.15 -8.55
C GLN A 97 3.80 1.53 -7.28
N TYR A 98 3.67 0.61 -6.33
CA TYR A 98 3.00 0.88 -5.05
C TYR A 98 3.92 1.63 -4.08
N ALA A 99 5.21 1.28 -4.05
CA ALA A 99 6.22 1.90 -3.20
C ALA A 99 6.32 3.42 -3.38
N ARG A 100 6.16 3.90 -4.62
CA ARG A 100 6.14 5.34 -4.91
C ARG A 100 4.98 6.10 -4.25
N ARG A 101 3.92 5.44 -3.84
CA ARG A 101 2.76 6.08 -3.18
C ARG A 101 2.97 6.25 -1.68
N ILE A 102 3.97 5.57 -1.13
CA ILE A 102 4.20 5.52 0.32
C ILE A 102 5.02 6.73 0.74
N HIS A 103 4.44 7.55 1.59
CA HIS A 103 5.06 8.77 2.12
C HIS A 103 5.37 8.63 3.61
N SER A 104 4.63 7.80 4.34
CA SER A 104 4.92 7.51 5.75
C SER A 104 4.88 6.00 5.99
N LEU A 105 5.89 5.50 6.69
CA LEU A 105 5.95 4.12 7.16
C LEU A 105 6.15 4.13 8.68
N ALA A 106 5.23 3.50 9.40
CA ALA A 106 5.37 3.24 10.82
C ALA A 106 5.78 1.78 11.04
N ILE A 107 6.91 1.53 11.70
CA ILE A 107 7.42 0.21 12.03
C ILE A 107 7.39 0.07 13.55
N ASP A 108 6.44 -0.71 14.04
CA ASP A 108 6.45 -1.13 15.44
C ASP A 108 7.36 -2.36 15.61
N HIS A 109 8.08 -2.44 16.73
CA HIS A 109 8.96 -3.57 17.08
C HIS A 109 8.22 -4.92 16.94
N CYS A 110 6.95 -4.98 17.38
CA CYS A 110 6.13 -6.19 17.24
C CYS A 110 5.77 -6.57 15.79
N MET A 111 6.07 -5.71 14.80
CA MET A 111 5.81 -5.95 13.38
C MET A 111 7.05 -6.45 12.62
N LEU A 112 8.25 -6.23 13.17
CA LEU A 112 9.50 -6.76 12.60
C LEU A 112 9.59 -8.27 12.79
N ASP A 113 9.11 -8.77 13.94
CA ASP A 113 9.01 -10.21 14.23
C ASP A 113 8.03 -10.95 13.31
N LYS A 114 7.33 -10.24 12.41
CA LYS A 114 6.35 -10.81 11.47
C LYS A 114 6.91 -11.03 10.06
N ILE A 115 8.19 -10.81 9.83
CA ILE A 115 8.87 -11.11 8.56
C ILE A 115 10.14 -11.91 8.82
N THR A 116 10.50 -12.79 7.89
CA THR A 116 11.75 -13.56 7.97
C THR A 116 12.94 -12.75 7.46
N ASP A 117 14.15 -13.14 7.86
CA ASP A 117 15.40 -12.56 7.35
C ASP A 117 15.51 -12.64 5.82
N GLN A 118 14.94 -13.67 5.19
CA GLN A 118 14.88 -13.81 3.73
C GLN A 118 14.12 -12.66 3.06
N VAL A 119 13.05 -12.15 3.70
CA VAL A 119 12.32 -10.99 3.20
C VAL A 119 13.19 -9.75 3.31
N VAL A 120 13.85 -9.56 4.45
CA VAL A 120 14.73 -8.41 4.70
C VAL A 120 15.86 -8.38 3.67
N GLU A 121 16.52 -9.51 3.46
CA GLU A 121 17.61 -9.66 2.47
C GLU A 121 17.12 -9.34 1.05
N ALA A 122 15.95 -9.83 0.66
CA ALA A 122 15.37 -9.53 -0.65
C ALA A 122 15.05 -8.03 -0.83
N LEU A 123 14.53 -7.37 0.21
CA LEU A 123 14.22 -5.94 0.18
C LEU A 123 15.48 -5.07 0.12
N VAL A 124 16.54 -5.44 0.85
CA VAL A 124 17.84 -4.76 0.79
C VAL A 124 18.50 -4.94 -0.58
N SER A 125 18.33 -6.12 -1.19
CA SER A 125 18.85 -6.45 -2.52
C SER A 125 17.97 -5.94 -3.67
N THR A 126 17.16 -4.91 -3.43
CA THR A 126 16.23 -4.39 -4.45
C THR A 126 16.99 -3.88 -5.67
N PRO A 127 16.50 -4.14 -6.91
CA PRO A 127 17.11 -3.63 -8.12
C PRO A 127 16.87 -2.12 -8.34
N SER A 128 16.06 -1.48 -7.49
CA SER A 128 15.79 -0.04 -7.51
C SER A 128 16.85 0.73 -6.72
N SER A 129 17.10 1.99 -7.08
CA SER A 129 17.99 2.87 -6.31
C SER A 129 17.48 3.16 -4.90
N ALA A 130 16.16 3.03 -4.68
CA ALA A 130 15.51 3.18 -3.39
C ALA A 130 14.29 2.27 -3.28
N LEU A 131 14.11 1.62 -2.13
CA LEU A 131 12.97 0.76 -1.85
C LEU A 131 11.66 1.56 -1.75
N LEU A 132 11.70 2.72 -1.10
CA LEU A 132 10.57 3.63 -0.89
C LEU A 132 10.95 5.05 -1.32
N PRO A 133 10.95 5.34 -2.64
CA PRO A 133 11.58 6.55 -3.19
C PRO A 133 10.92 7.87 -2.75
N ASN A 134 9.65 7.83 -2.33
CA ASN A 134 8.90 9.02 -1.89
C ASN A 134 8.66 9.04 -0.38
N LEU A 135 9.39 8.22 0.39
CA LEU A 135 9.26 8.18 1.84
C LEU A 135 9.70 9.52 2.44
N ARG A 136 8.83 10.12 3.26
CA ARG A 136 9.06 11.39 3.96
C ARG A 136 9.12 11.23 5.47
N ARG A 137 8.52 10.17 6.01
CA ARG A 137 8.46 9.88 7.44
C ARG A 137 8.67 8.40 7.70
N LEU A 138 9.60 8.09 8.59
CA LEU A 138 9.80 6.77 9.16
C LEU A 138 9.60 6.91 10.68
N GLN A 139 8.72 6.10 11.26
CA GLN A 139 8.35 6.14 12.67
C GLN A 139 8.47 4.77 13.30
#